data_AF-A0A971A3Q3-F1
#
_entry.id   AF-A0A971A3Q3-F1
#
_cell.length_a   1.000
_cell.length_b   1.000
_cell.length_c   1.000
_cell.angle_alpha   90.00
_cell.angle_beta   90.00
_cell.angle_gamma   90.00
#
_symmetry.space_group_name_H-M   'P 1'
#
loop_
_entity.id
_entity.type
_entity.pdbx_description
1 polymer ?
#
loop_
_entity_poly.entity_id
_entity_poly.type
_entity_poly.pdbx_seq_one_letter_code
_entity_poly.pdbx_strand_id
1 'polypeptide(L)'
;MNTIWLKIAAVAVALVVVLIVGSRFMSDKPGPSASSEPADPPKTVYDSFERDDREFGVQDKAGEEPVEEIAAAEEAPAAQDAQPTFEKLSIEEEIQAQKLHSMALEERKRSRLPMMTPKLMVDYCRQIIERWPDSEYAFQAKRMLADIPDRYKKMYDVTDQETDVSSFYK
;
A
#
# COMPACT_ATOMS: atom_id res chain seq x y z
N MET A 1 29.77 -36.22 -30.30
CA MET A 1 29.70 -34.74 -30.24
C MET A 1 28.87 -34.10 -31.37
N ASN A 2 27.89 -34.75 -32.01
CA ASN A 2 27.29 -34.21 -33.25
C ASN A 2 25.75 -34.25 -33.38
N THR A 3 24.99 -34.66 -32.37
CA THR A 3 23.51 -34.72 -32.48
C THR A 3 22.78 -33.67 -31.65
N ILE A 4 23.37 -33.18 -30.55
CA ILE A 4 22.73 -32.16 -29.70
C ILE A 4 22.78 -30.79 -30.39
N TRP A 5 23.96 -30.38 -30.88
CA TRP A 5 24.09 -29.13 -31.65
C TRP A 5 23.30 -29.15 -32.97
N LEU A 6 23.19 -30.31 -33.63
CA LEU A 6 22.39 -30.46 -34.85
C LEU A 6 20.88 -30.27 -34.59
N LYS A 7 20.37 -30.80 -33.48
CA LYS A 7 18.96 -30.61 -33.06
C LYS A 7 18.67 -29.14 -32.73
N ILE A 8 19.58 -28.47 -32.04
CA ILE A 8 19.42 -27.04 -31.69
C ILE A 8 19.42 -26.17 -32.94
N ALA A 9 20.35 -26.41 -33.87
CA ALA A 9 20.39 -25.69 -35.15
C ALA A 9 19.11 -25.93 -35.98
N ALA A 10 18.61 -27.16 -36.03
CA ALA A 10 17.37 -27.49 -36.74
C ALA A 10 16.14 -26.76 -36.15
N VAL A 11 16.04 -26.67 -34.82
CA VAL A 11 14.95 -25.96 -34.14
C VAL A 11 15.02 -24.45 -34.39
N ALA A 12 16.23 -23.86 -34.34
CA ALA A 12 16.41 -22.44 -34.60
C ALA A 12 16.00 -22.06 -36.03
N VAL A 13 16.38 -22.86 -37.02
CA VAL A 13 15.98 -22.65 -38.42
C VAL A 13 14.47 -22.77 -38.60
N ALA A 14 13.84 -23.76 -37.96
CA ALA A 14 12.38 -23.92 -38.02
C ALA A 14 11.62 -22.70 -37.46
N LEU A 15 12.08 -22.13 -36.34
CA LEU A 15 11.47 -20.92 -35.76
C LEU A 15 11.59 -19.70 -36.69
N VAL A 16 12.74 -19.53 -37.35
CA VAL A 16 12.95 -18.43 -38.31
C VAL A 16 12.04 -18.60 -39.53
N VAL A 17 11.89 -19.82 -40.05
CA VAL A 17 10.97 -20.10 -41.16
C VAL A 17 9.52 -19.82 -40.76
N VAL A 18 9.10 -20.21 -39.55
CA VAL A 18 7.75 -19.91 -39.04
C VAL A 18 7.52 -18.40 -38.90
N LEU A 19 8.51 -17.64 -38.42
CA LEU A 19 8.40 -16.18 -38.34
C LEU A 19 8.31 -15.51 -39.71
N ILE A 20 9.08 -15.97 -40.69
CA ILE A 20 9.07 -15.42 -42.06
C ILE A 20 7.78 -15.78 -42.77
N VAL A 21 7.28 -17.02 -42.62
CA VAL A 21 6.01 -17.44 -43.21
C VAL A 21 4.84 -16.73 -42.52
N GLY A 22 4.86 -16.60 -41.19
CA GLY A 22 3.85 -15.87 -40.43
C GLY A 22 3.80 -14.38 -40.77
N SER A 23 4.95 -13.72 -40.92
CA SER A 23 5.00 -12.30 -41.32
C SER A 23 4.54 -12.10 -42.76
N ARG A 24 4.83 -13.04 -43.67
CA ARG A 24 4.33 -12.98 -45.04
C ARG A 24 2.82 -13.23 -45.12
N PHE A 25 2.28 -14.12 -44.29
CA PHE A 25 0.84 -14.42 -44.27
C PHE A 25 -0.01 -13.34 -43.57
N MET A 26 0.60 -12.51 -42.69
CA MET A 26 -0.06 -11.33 -42.12
C MET A 26 0.03 -10.07 -42.99
N SER A 27 0.76 -10.10 -44.10
CA SER A 27 0.93 -8.93 -45.01
C SER A 27 -0.14 -8.83 -46.10
N ASP A 28 -1.01 -9.82 -46.28
CA ASP A 28 -2.08 -9.85 -47.32
C ASP A 28 -3.47 -9.43 -46.79
N LYS A 29 -3.53 -8.70 -45.67
CA LYS A 29 -4.77 -8.04 -45.24
C LYS A 29 -4.72 -6.58 -45.69
N PRO A 30 -5.64 -6.11 -46.56
CA PRO A 30 -5.71 -4.69 -46.89
C PRO A 30 -6.02 -3.93 -45.60
N GLY A 31 -5.00 -3.25 -45.07
CA GLY A 31 -5.20 -2.27 -44.02
C GLY A 31 -6.17 -1.21 -44.53
N PRO A 32 -7.19 -0.81 -43.77
CA PRO A 32 -8.02 0.31 -44.17
C PRO A 32 -7.12 1.54 -44.26
N SER A 33 -7.17 2.15 -45.44
CA SER A 33 -6.57 3.45 -45.72
C SER A 33 -7.09 4.49 -44.73
N ALA A 34 -6.16 5.33 -44.29
CA ALA A 34 -6.32 6.74 -43.98
C ALA A 34 -7.76 7.23 -43.73
N SER A 35 -8.13 7.36 -42.46
CA SER A 35 -8.98 8.47 -42.03
C SER A 35 -8.10 9.46 -41.29
N SER A 36 -8.15 10.71 -41.76
CA SER A 36 -7.46 11.86 -41.19
C SER A 36 -8.09 12.22 -39.85
N GLU A 37 -7.37 11.97 -38.75
CA GLU A 37 -7.61 12.61 -37.46
C GLU A 37 -6.23 13.02 -36.90
N PRO A 38 -6.08 14.24 -36.35
CA PRO A 38 -4.78 14.73 -35.94
C PRO A 38 -4.24 13.84 -34.83
N ALA A 39 -2.99 13.39 -34.99
CA ALA A 39 -2.26 12.72 -33.95
C ALA A 39 -2.22 13.64 -32.72
N ASP A 40 -2.91 13.25 -31.65
CA ASP A 40 -2.70 13.87 -30.34
C ASP A 40 -1.20 13.81 -30.02
N PRO A 41 -0.58 14.92 -29.62
CA PRO A 41 0.84 14.94 -29.29
C PRO A 41 1.13 13.89 -28.20
N PRO A 42 2.33 13.28 -28.21
CA PRO A 42 2.68 12.25 -27.25
C PRO A 42 2.52 12.81 -25.83
N LYS A 43 1.65 12.18 -25.03
CA LYS A 43 1.33 12.58 -23.66
C LYS A 43 2.62 12.71 -22.87
N THR A 44 2.93 13.93 -22.45
CA THR A 44 4.10 14.24 -21.64
C THR A 44 3.82 13.93 -20.17
N VAL A 45 4.87 13.96 -19.36
CA VAL A 45 4.75 13.86 -17.91
C VAL A 45 3.81 14.94 -17.36
N TYR A 46 3.83 16.15 -17.94
CA TYR A 46 2.96 17.26 -17.55
C TYR A 46 1.47 16.97 -17.79
N ASP A 47 1.11 16.32 -18.91
CA ASP A 47 -0.28 15.90 -19.18
C ASP A 47 -0.82 14.87 -18.17
N SER A 48 0.09 14.17 -17.48
CA SER A 48 -0.27 13.22 -16.43
C SER A 48 -0.48 13.94 -15.10
N PHE A 49 0.37 14.91 -14.77
CA PHE A 49 0.18 15.79 -13.61
C PHE A 49 -1.10 16.63 -13.72
N GLU A 50 -1.40 17.21 -14.88
CA GLU A 50 -2.63 17.99 -15.07
C GLU A 50 -3.90 17.11 -15.03
N ARG A 51 -3.78 15.83 -15.37
CA ARG A 51 -4.87 14.86 -15.19
C ARG A 51 -5.06 14.53 -13.71
N ASP A 52 -3.97 14.31 -12.99
CA ASP A 52 -3.98 14.03 -11.55
C ASP A 52 -4.54 15.22 -10.76
N ASP A 53 -4.11 16.44 -11.08
CA ASP A 53 -4.65 17.68 -10.48
C ASP A 53 -6.13 17.88 -10.83
N ARG A 54 -6.59 17.41 -11.99
CA ARG A 54 -8.02 17.49 -12.34
C ARG A 54 -8.86 16.41 -11.66
N GLU A 55 -8.29 15.22 -11.46
CA GLU A 55 -8.97 14.06 -10.90
C GLU A 55 -8.96 14.05 -9.36
N PHE A 56 -7.90 14.59 -8.77
CA PHE A 56 -7.61 14.58 -7.33
C PHE A 56 -7.35 15.96 -6.75
N GLY A 57 -7.47 17.04 -7.54
CA GLY A 57 -7.36 18.42 -7.08
C GLY A 57 -8.40 18.73 -6.01
N VAL A 58 -7.97 18.62 -4.76
CA VAL A 58 -8.70 19.08 -3.60
C VAL A 58 -8.87 20.58 -3.75
N GLN A 59 -10.08 21.00 -4.12
CA GLN A 59 -10.50 22.38 -4.09
C GLN A 59 -10.69 22.78 -2.61
N ASP A 60 -9.59 22.97 -1.90
CA ASP A 60 -9.59 23.53 -0.56
C ASP A 60 -9.92 25.03 -0.67
N LYS A 61 -11.19 25.39 -0.52
CA LYS A 61 -11.69 26.24 0.58
C LYS A 61 -13.05 26.90 0.34
N ALA A 62 -13.78 26.92 1.46
CA ALA A 62 -14.66 27.97 1.97
C ALA A 62 -16.11 28.03 1.45
N GLY A 63 -16.98 27.33 2.19
CA GLY A 63 -18.38 27.68 2.37
C GLY A 63 -18.87 27.14 3.72
N GLU A 64 -19.08 28.05 4.68
CA GLU A 64 -20.05 27.92 5.79
C GLU A 64 -21.38 27.36 5.24
N GLU A 65 -22.12 26.46 5.89
CA GLU A 65 -22.89 26.56 7.15
C GLU A 65 -23.51 25.17 7.46
N PRO A 66 -24.27 24.97 8.55
CA PRO A 66 -24.01 25.28 9.95
C PRO A 66 -23.90 23.97 10.77
N VAL A 67 -23.17 24.03 11.88
CA VAL A 67 -23.17 22.98 12.89
C VAL A 67 -24.56 22.97 13.53
N GLU A 68 -25.37 21.97 13.21
CA GLU A 68 -26.56 21.63 13.99
C GLU A 68 -26.12 21.32 15.42
N GLU A 69 -26.60 22.15 16.33
CA GLU A 69 -26.48 22.05 17.77
C GLU A 69 -27.20 20.78 18.25
N ILE A 70 -26.48 19.66 18.25
CA ILE A 70 -26.93 18.43 18.91
C ILE A 70 -26.71 18.64 20.41
N ALA A 71 -27.83 18.95 21.07
CA ALA A 71 -28.20 18.67 22.45
C ALA A 71 -27.09 18.23 23.41
N ALA A 72 -26.95 19.01 24.49
CA ALA A 72 -26.24 18.70 25.71
C ALA A 72 -26.35 17.20 26.11
N ALA A 73 -25.25 16.48 25.91
CA ALA A 73 -24.98 15.23 26.60
C ALA A 73 -24.21 15.58 27.89
N GLU A 74 -24.68 15.03 29.01
CA GLU A 74 -24.10 15.16 30.34
C GLU A 74 -22.56 15.02 30.30
N GLU A 75 -21.86 16.00 30.90
CA GLU A 75 -20.48 15.87 31.34
C GLU A 75 -20.43 14.75 32.40
N ALA A 76 -20.22 13.51 31.95
CA ALA A 76 -19.62 12.50 32.79
C ALA A 76 -18.23 13.01 33.23
N PRO A 77 -17.83 12.85 34.50
CA PRO A 77 -16.57 13.37 34.99
C PRO A 77 -15.45 12.75 34.14
N ALA A 78 -14.73 13.60 33.41
CA ALA A 78 -13.50 13.23 32.74
C ALA A 78 -12.57 12.65 33.81
N ALA A 79 -12.47 11.32 33.83
CA ALA A 79 -11.31 10.66 34.39
C ALA A 79 -10.12 11.38 33.77
N GLN A 80 -9.21 11.88 34.61
CA GLN A 80 -7.93 12.39 34.13
C GLN A 80 -7.18 11.18 33.57
N ASP A 81 -7.52 10.83 32.32
CA ASP A 81 -6.82 9.82 31.56
C ASP A 81 -5.38 10.30 31.44
N ALA A 82 -4.47 9.56 32.07
CA ALA A 82 -3.05 9.78 31.92
C ALA A 82 -2.78 9.85 30.40
N GLN A 83 -2.32 11.00 29.91
CA GLN A 83 -2.02 11.13 28.50
C GLN A 83 -0.69 10.39 28.24
N PRO A 84 -0.64 9.52 27.23
CA PRO A 84 0.58 8.81 26.92
C PRO A 84 1.67 9.81 26.50
N THR A 85 2.89 9.61 27.00
CA THR A 85 4.04 10.46 26.68
C THR A 85 4.92 9.75 25.64
N PHE A 86 5.25 10.45 24.55
CA PHE A 86 6.02 9.90 23.43
C PHE A 86 7.33 10.65 23.21
N GLU A 87 8.36 9.93 22.80
CA GLU A 87 9.60 10.52 22.29
C GLU A 87 9.37 11.11 20.89
N LYS A 88 9.88 12.32 20.65
CA LYS A 88 9.85 12.94 19.33
C LYS A 88 10.98 12.39 18.48
N LEU A 89 10.62 11.73 17.39
CA LEU A 89 11.57 11.20 16.40
C LEU A 89 12.15 12.32 15.53
N SER A 90 13.29 12.06 14.90
CA SER A 90 13.77 12.91 13.81
C SER A 90 12.83 12.83 12.60
N ILE A 91 12.83 13.84 11.73
CA ILE A 91 11.95 13.89 10.55
C ILE A 91 12.13 12.66 9.65
N GLU A 92 13.37 12.20 9.47
CA GLU A 92 13.66 11.03 8.64
C GLU A 92 13.08 9.74 9.24
N GLU A 93 13.21 9.58 10.55
CA GLU A 93 12.68 8.44 11.30
C GLU A 93 11.15 8.48 11.35
N GLU A 94 10.57 9.66 11.52
CA GLU A 94 9.13 9.89 11.50
C GLU A 94 8.53 9.44 10.16
N ILE A 95 9.13 9.84 9.03
CA ILE A 95 8.70 9.42 7.70
C ILE A 95 8.79 7.89 7.54
N GLN A 96 9.87 7.27 8.04
CA GLN A 96 10.03 5.82 7.95
C GLN A 96 9.00 5.08 8.83
N ALA A 97 8.78 5.56 10.05
CA ALA A 97 7.82 5.00 10.98
C ALA A 97 6.39 5.17 10.46
N GLN A 98 6.06 6.34 9.92
CA GLN A 98 4.79 6.62 9.26
C GLN A 98 4.54 5.69 8.07
N LYS A 99 5.55 5.46 7.24
CA LYS A 99 5.46 4.53 6.10
C LYS A 99 5.22 3.09 6.57
N LEU A 100 5.93 2.63 7.60
CA LEU A 100 5.70 1.29 8.14
C LEU A 100 4.31 1.16 8.76
N HIS A 101 3.87 2.19 9.46
CA HIS A 101 2.55 2.23 10.07
C HIS A 101 1.43 2.24 9.02
N SER A 102 1.58 3.00 7.92
CA SER A 102 0.60 3.01 6.83
C SER A 102 0.50 1.64 6.14
N MET A 103 1.63 0.97 5.89
CA MET A 103 1.65 -0.40 5.37
C MET A 103 0.95 -1.37 6.35
N ALA A 104 1.22 -1.26 7.65
CA ALA A 104 0.54 -2.08 8.66
C ALA A 104 -0.99 -1.89 8.64
N LEU A 105 -1.48 -0.64 8.50
CA LEU A 105 -2.91 -0.36 8.41
C LEU A 105 -3.55 -0.97 7.16
N GLU A 106 -2.88 -0.90 6.01
CA GLU A 106 -3.35 -1.52 4.78
C GLU A 106 -3.41 -3.04 4.89
N GLU A 107 -2.37 -3.65 5.46
CA GLU A 107 -2.33 -5.08 5.75
C GLU A 107 -3.44 -5.50 6.72
N ARG A 108 -3.72 -4.70 7.75
CA ARG A 108 -4.84 -4.94 8.66
C ARG A 108 -6.16 -4.94 7.92
N LYS A 109 -6.40 -3.95 7.06
CA LYS A 109 -7.61 -3.88 6.22
C LYS A 109 -7.70 -5.11 5.31
N ARG A 110 -6.59 -5.50 4.68
CA ARG A 110 -6.52 -6.67 3.80
C ARG A 110 -6.76 -7.98 4.55
N SER A 111 -6.26 -8.12 5.76
CA SER A 111 -6.40 -9.32 6.60
C SER A 111 -7.84 -9.61 7.04
N ARG A 112 -8.72 -8.61 6.94
CA ARG A 112 -10.16 -8.78 7.20
C ARG A 112 -10.89 -9.46 6.05
N LEU A 113 -10.25 -9.60 4.88
CA LEU A 113 -10.80 -10.32 3.75
C LEU A 113 -10.68 -11.84 3.97
N PRO A 114 -11.61 -12.64 3.42
CA PRO A 114 -11.52 -14.10 3.46
C PRO A 114 -10.19 -14.60 2.89
N MET A 115 -9.62 -15.64 3.51
CA MET A 115 -8.35 -16.29 3.10
C MET A 115 -7.09 -15.41 3.22
N MET A 116 -7.20 -14.16 3.66
CA MET A 116 -6.06 -13.30 3.96
C MET A 116 -5.68 -13.42 5.44
N THR A 117 -4.43 -13.13 5.77
CA THR A 117 -3.91 -13.23 7.13
C THR A 117 -3.14 -11.97 7.53
N PRO A 118 -3.12 -11.60 8.82
CA PRO A 118 -2.47 -10.38 9.28
C PRO A 118 -0.95 -10.52 9.46
N LYS A 119 -0.30 -11.51 8.84
CA LYS A 119 1.13 -11.78 9.04
C LYS A 119 2.00 -10.55 8.80
N LEU A 120 1.84 -9.92 7.64
CA LEU A 120 2.64 -8.74 7.27
C LEU A 120 2.37 -7.55 8.19
N MET A 121 1.14 -7.38 8.64
CA MET A 121 0.81 -6.36 9.64
C MET A 121 1.59 -6.61 10.94
N VAL A 122 1.61 -7.86 11.45
CA VAL A 122 2.38 -8.22 12.65
C VAL A 122 3.88 -7.94 12.45
N ASP A 123 4.42 -8.31 11.28
CA ASP A 123 5.84 -8.10 10.95
C ASP A 123 6.20 -6.60 10.89
N TYR A 124 5.31 -5.74 10.36
CA TYR A 124 5.52 -4.29 10.37
C TYR A 124 5.40 -3.70 11.77
N CYS A 125 4.42 -4.15 12.57
CA CYS A 125 4.28 -3.71 13.96
C CYS A 125 5.54 -4.04 14.79
N ARG A 126 6.09 -5.25 14.63
CA ARG A 126 7.34 -5.64 15.29
C ARG A 126 8.52 -4.76 14.88
N GLN A 127 8.66 -4.49 13.59
CA GLN A 127 9.71 -3.59 13.10
C GLN A 127 9.61 -2.18 13.70
N ILE A 128 8.40 -1.65 13.87
CA ILE A 128 8.20 -0.34 14.50
C ILE A 128 8.60 -0.38 15.98
N ILE A 129 8.16 -1.42 16.71
CA ILE A 129 8.46 -1.60 18.14
C ILE A 129 9.96 -1.78 18.38
N GLU A 130 10.65 -2.54 17.52
CA GLU A 130 12.10 -2.76 17.62
C GLU A 130 12.92 -1.50 17.33
N ARG A 131 12.51 -0.69 16.34
CA ARG A 131 13.27 0.49 15.92
C ARG A 131 12.99 1.71 16.78
N TRP A 132 11.74 1.91 17.18
CA TRP A 132 11.30 3.14 17.87
C TRP A 132 10.38 2.81 19.05
N PRO A 133 10.87 2.11 20.09
CA PRO A 133 10.03 1.54 21.16
C PRO A 133 9.23 2.59 21.95
N ASP A 134 9.74 3.81 22.08
CA ASP A 134 9.13 4.89 22.88
C ASP A 134 8.40 5.95 22.02
N SER A 135 8.25 5.69 20.72
CA SER A 135 7.56 6.58 19.79
C SER A 135 6.03 6.39 19.82
N GLU A 136 5.31 7.39 19.30
CA GLU A 136 3.87 7.29 19.08
C GLU A 136 3.52 6.09 18.18
N TYR A 137 4.34 5.80 17.16
CA TYR A 137 4.10 4.70 16.25
C TYR A 137 4.24 3.33 16.93
N ALA A 138 5.15 3.18 17.89
CA ALA A 138 5.23 1.95 18.68
C ALA A 138 3.99 1.77 19.54
N PHE A 139 3.48 2.82 20.18
CA PHE A 139 2.21 2.76 20.89
C PHE A 139 1.06 2.32 19.97
N GLN A 140 0.95 2.93 18.78
CA GLN A 140 -0.06 2.56 17.79
C GLN A 140 0.10 1.11 17.30
N ALA A 141 1.33 0.65 17.08
CA ALA A 141 1.65 -0.71 16.68
C ALA A 141 1.26 -1.73 17.78
N LYS A 142 1.63 -1.49 19.04
CA LYS A 142 1.23 -2.33 20.18
C LYS A 142 -0.29 -2.41 20.30
N ARG A 143 -0.99 -1.27 20.17
CA ARG A 143 -2.46 -1.24 20.17
C ARG A 143 -3.06 -2.03 19.00
N MET A 144 -2.42 -1.97 17.83
CA MET A 144 -2.85 -2.74 16.66
C MET A 144 -2.68 -4.24 16.87
N LEU A 145 -1.60 -4.68 17.52
CA LEU A 145 -1.38 -6.07 17.91
C LEU A 145 -2.40 -6.55 18.97
N ALA A 146 -2.74 -5.68 19.93
CA ALA A 146 -3.74 -5.98 20.96
C ALA A 146 -5.14 -6.22 20.39
N ASP A 147 -5.50 -5.54 19.30
CA ASP A 147 -6.83 -5.63 18.68
C ASP A 147 -7.02 -6.84 17.74
N ILE A 148 -5.96 -7.59 17.44
CA ILE A 148 -6.06 -8.76 16.56
C ILE A 148 -6.92 -9.85 17.21
N PRO A 149 -7.76 -10.59 16.45
CA PRO A 149 -8.42 -11.78 16.95
C PRO A 149 -7.45 -12.81 17.57
N ASP A 150 -7.83 -13.40 18.70
CA ASP A 150 -6.97 -14.32 19.47
C ASP A 150 -6.44 -15.52 18.67
N ARG A 151 -7.19 -15.96 17.64
CA ARG A 151 -6.74 -17.02 16.72
C ARG A 151 -5.40 -16.67 16.05
N TYR A 152 -5.21 -15.40 15.68
CA TYR A 152 -3.99 -14.95 15.02
C TYR A 152 -2.92 -14.57 16.03
N LYS A 153 -3.30 -14.08 17.22
CA LYS A 153 -2.34 -13.89 18.32
C LYS A 153 -1.61 -15.20 18.64
N LYS A 154 -2.35 -16.31 18.73
CA LYS A 154 -1.80 -17.66 18.90
C LYS A 154 -1.06 -18.19 17.67
N MET A 155 -1.46 -17.80 16.46
CA MET A 155 -0.83 -18.25 15.22
C MET A 155 0.56 -17.62 14.98
N TYR A 156 0.75 -16.38 15.44
CA TYR A 156 1.98 -15.60 15.23
C TYR A 156 2.77 -15.35 16.52
N ASP A 157 2.41 -16.04 17.59
CA ASP A 157 3.04 -15.92 18.92
C ASP A 157 3.16 -14.46 19.38
N VAL A 158 2.05 -13.71 19.28
CA VAL A 158 2.00 -12.33 19.78
C VAL A 158 2.03 -12.38 21.30
N THR A 159 3.07 -11.82 21.89
CA THR A 159 3.27 -11.87 23.34
C THR A 159 2.54 -10.74 24.05
N ASP A 160 2.21 -10.93 25.33
CA ASP A 160 1.56 -9.89 26.13
C ASP A 160 2.43 -8.62 26.21
N GLN A 161 3.76 -8.77 26.21
CA GLN A 161 4.72 -7.66 26.20
C GLN A 161 4.63 -6.80 24.92
N GLU A 162 4.38 -7.44 23.77
CA GLU A 162 4.18 -6.73 22.49
C GLU A 162 2.85 -5.97 22.47
N THR A 163 1.87 -6.37 23.27
CA THR A 163 0.57 -5.69 23.39
C THR A 163 0.51 -4.70 24.55
N ASP A 164 1.48 -4.76 25.46
CA ASP A 164 1.48 -3.94 26.66
C ASP A 164 1.84 -2.48 26.34
N VAL A 165 0.83 -1.61 26.48
CA VAL A 165 0.92 -0.17 26.28
C VAL A 165 1.14 0.60 27.59
N SER A 166 1.19 -0.09 28.74
CA SER A 166 1.36 0.55 30.05
C SER A 166 2.64 1.39 30.13
N SER A 167 3.69 1.00 29.38
CA SER A 167 4.97 1.73 29.31
C SER A 167 4.85 3.19 28.85
N PHE A 168 3.80 3.55 28.13
CA PHE A 168 3.60 4.89 27.59
C PHE A 168 2.84 5.83 28.53
N TYR A 169 2.15 5.29 29.53
CA TYR A 169 1.39 6.06 30.52
C TYR A 169 2.30 6.32 31.73
N LYS A 170 2.72 7.58 31.90
CA LYS A 170 3.57 8.04 33.00
C LYS A 170 2.79 8.90 33.97
#